data_AF-Q97YK7-F1
#
_entry.id   AF-Q97YK7-F1
#
_cell.length_a   1.000
_cell.length_b   1.000
_cell.length_c   1.000
_cell.angle_alpha   90.00
_cell.angle_beta   90.00
_cell.angle_gamma   90.00
#
_symmetry.space_group_name_H-M   'P 1'
#
loop_
_entity.id
_entity.type
_entity.pdbx_description
1 polymer ?
#
loop_
_entity_poly.entity_id
_entity_poly.type
_entity_poly.pdbx_seq_one_letter_code
_entity_poly.pdbx_strand_id
1 'polypeptide(L)'
;MRALKAQLRLACEVYNTLRWADTYFYQRDGKGLTQTELRQMALDLRKQDEEYKQLHSQVVQQIVDRFYEAKKRFMDGLARFPREKKPHKYYSLVYSQSGWKVLSLREIRRKSNHKKKLMKLYLSHLGVFNVIVHRDFPLDKVKRIIVKLEPSGRIYIIFVVDYEFKALPSTWKSCRDRRGN
;
A
#
# COMPACT_ATOMS: atom_id res chain seq x y z
N MET A 1 0.25 18.15 3.04
CA MET A 1 -0.79 17.66 4.00
C MET A 1 -2.20 17.71 3.42
N ARG A 2 -2.69 18.88 2.95
CA ARG A 2 -4.05 19.00 2.36
C ARG A 2 -4.27 18.07 1.16
N ALA A 3 -3.33 18.03 0.21
CA ALA A 3 -3.41 17.16 -0.97
C ALA A 3 -3.56 15.67 -0.64
N LEU A 4 -2.74 15.14 0.28
CA LEU A 4 -2.85 13.74 0.71
C LEU A 4 -4.21 13.45 1.38
N LYS A 5 -4.72 14.35 2.23
CA LYS A 5 -6.04 14.19 2.86
C LYS A 5 -7.16 14.20 1.82
N ALA A 6 -7.09 15.09 0.83
CA ALA A 6 -8.05 15.13 -0.27
C ALA A 6 -8.04 13.84 -1.08
N GLN A 7 -6.86 13.32 -1.43
CA GLN A 7 -6.76 12.05 -2.15
C GLN A 7 -7.22 10.84 -1.33
N LEU A 8 -6.95 10.81 -0.02
CA LEU A 8 -7.48 9.76 0.86
C LEU A 8 -9.00 9.79 0.93
N ARG A 9 -9.60 10.99 0.90
CA ARG A 9 -11.06 11.16 0.82
C ARG A 9 -11.61 10.62 -0.51
N LEU A 10 -11.05 11.07 -1.64
CA LEU A 10 -11.43 10.58 -2.97
C LEU A 10 -11.27 9.05 -3.09
N ALA A 11 -10.18 8.51 -2.55
CA ALA A 11 -9.95 7.07 -2.54
C ALA A 11 -10.98 6.30 -1.71
N CYS A 12 -11.47 6.91 -0.63
CA CYS A 12 -12.55 6.37 0.20
C CYS A 12 -13.89 6.39 -0.55
N GLU A 13 -14.18 7.47 -1.27
CA GLU A 13 -15.38 7.61 -2.09
C GLU A 13 -15.40 6.57 -3.21
N VAL A 14 -14.31 6.44 -3.98
CA VAL A 14 -14.16 5.39 -5.00
C VAL A 14 -14.37 3.99 -4.41
N TYR A 15 -13.77 3.70 -3.25
CA TYR A 15 -13.97 2.40 -2.57
C TYR A 15 -15.44 2.13 -2.26
N ASN A 16 -16.14 3.12 -1.69
CA ASN A 16 -17.53 2.97 -1.29
C ASN A 16 -18.46 2.86 -2.50
N THR A 17 -18.19 3.62 -3.58
CA THR A 17 -18.93 3.53 -4.84
C THR A 17 -18.81 2.14 -5.46
N LEU A 18 -17.61 1.59 -5.55
CA LEU A 18 -17.38 0.24 -6.08
C LEU A 18 -18.05 -0.83 -5.22
N ARG A 19 -18.00 -0.69 -3.90
CA ARG A 19 -18.70 -1.57 -2.97
C ARG A 19 -20.22 -1.52 -3.19
N TRP A 20 -20.78 -0.32 -3.35
CA TRP A 20 -22.21 -0.14 -3.57
C TRP A 20 -22.64 -0.76 -4.91
N ALA A 21 -21.88 -0.50 -5.98
CA ALA A 21 -22.12 -1.12 -7.29
C ALA A 21 -22.11 -2.65 -7.20
N ASP A 22 -21.08 -3.24 -6.58
CA ASP A 22 -20.99 -4.69 -6.39
C ASP A 22 -22.19 -5.26 -5.61
N THR A 23 -22.62 -4.56 -4.56
CA THR A 23 -23.79 -4.96 -3.76
C THR A 23 -25.08 -4.88 -4.58
N TYR A 24 -25.24 -3.84 -5.39
CA TYR A 24 -26.39 -3.65 -6.27
C TYR A 24 -26.51 -4.77 -7.31
N PHE A 25 -25.41 -5.08 -8.03
CA PHE A 25 -25.40 -6.18 -9.00
C PHE A 25 -25.65 -7.54 -8.34
N TYR A 26 -25.11 -7.75 -7.13
CA TYR A 26 -25.38 -8.98 -6.39
C TYR A 26 -26.87 -9.13 -6.02
N GLN A 27 -27.52 -8.05 -5.57
CA GLN A 27 -28.96 -8.07 -5.25
C GLN A 27 -29.83 -8.28 -6.48
N ARG A 28 -29.42 -7.76 -7.65
CA ARG A 28 -30.18 -7.84 -8.89
C ARG A 28 -30.03 -9.18 -9.61
N ASP A 29 -28.79 -9.64 -9.77
CA ASP A 29 -28.42 -10.75 -10.65
C ASP A 29 -27.92 -11.99 -9.88
N GLY A 30 -27.87 -11.91 -8.54
CA GLY A 30 -27.31 -12.96 -7.67
C GLY A 30 -25.79 -13.10 -7.74
N LYS A 31 -25.11 -12.26 -8.54
CA LYS A 31 -23.67 -12.30 -8.78
C LYS A 31 -23.07 -10.92 -8.63
N GLY A 32 -21.99 -10.82 -7.85
CA GLY A 32 -21.22 -9.59 -7.72
C GLY A 32 -20.27 -9.41 -8.90
N LEU A 33 -19.64 -8.24 -8.97
CA LEU A 33 -18.73 -7.87 -10.04
C LEU A 33 -17.39 -8.61 -9.94
N THR A 34 -16.85 -9.01 -11.08
CA THR A 34 -15.48 -9.53 -11.18
C THR A 34 -14.45 -8.44 -10.90
N GLN A 35 -13.21 -8.84 -10.60
CA GLN A 35 -12.12 -7.88 -10.38
C GLN A 35 -11.89 -6.98 -11.60
N THR A 36 -12.00 -7.55 -12.81
CA THR A 36 -11.80 -6.83 -14.06
C THR A 36 -12.88 -5.78 -14.29
N GLU A 37 -14.15 -6.13 -14.05
CA GLU A 37 -15.28 -5.18 -14.16
C GLU A 37 -15.15 -4.04 -13.15
N LEU A 38 -14.78 -4.35 -11.90
CA LEU A 38 -14.53 -3.32 -10.88
C LEU A 38 -13.37 -2.39 -11.28
N ARG A 39 -12.30 -2.92 -11.88
CA ARG A 39 -11.18 -2.12 -12.37
C ARG A 39 -11.59 -1.21 -13.52
N GLN A 40 -12.36 -1.75 -14.47
CA GLN A 40 -12.87 -0.98 -15.60
C GLN A 40 -13.76 0.16 -15.10
N MET A 41 -14.74 -0.14 -14.25
CA MET A 41 -15.62 0.86 -13.63
C MET A 41 -14.84 1.94 -12.87
N ALA A 42 -13.83 1.57 -12.09
CA ALA A 42 -13.01 2.53 -11.36
C ALA A 42 -12.20 3.45 -12.29
N LEU A 43 -11.70 2.93 -13.40
CA LEU A 43 -10.99 3.72 -14.40
C LEU A 43 -11.94 4.63 -15.18
N ASP A 44 -13.16 4.19 -15.46
CA ASP A 44 -14.16 4.99 -16.14
C ASP A 44 -14.69 6.11 -15.24
N LEU A 45 -14.93 5.85 -13.95
CA LEU A 45 -15.20 6.89 -12.95
C LEU A 45 -14.09 7.96 -12.95
N ARG A 46 -12.82 7.53 -12.99
CA ARG A 46 -11.68 8.44 -13.07
C ARG A 46 -11.63 9.25 -14.37
N LYS A 47 -12.09 8.70 -15.50
CA LYS A 47 -12.09 9.42 -16.78
C LYS A 47 -13.19 10.48 -16.84
N GLN A 48 -14.35 10.17 -16.27
CA GLN A 48 -15.54 11.02 -16.33
C GLN A 48 -15.47 12.22 -15.38
N ASP A 49 -14.81 12.09 -14.24
CA ASP A 49 -14.76 13.13 -13.20
C ASP A 49 -13.33 13.70 -13.05
N GLU A 50 -13.21 15.02 -13.17
CA GLU A 50 -11.95 15.75 -12.98
C GLU A 50 -11.38 15.61 -11.56
N GLU A 51 -12.23 15.46 -10.54
CA GLU A 51 -11.77 15.26 -9.16
C GLU A 51 -11.04 13.91 -9.01
N TYR A 52 -11.61 12.85 -9.57
CA TYR A 52 -10.98 11.52 -9.52
C TYR A 52 -9.71 11.42 -10.36
N LYS A 53 -9.50 12.29 -11.36
CA LYS A 53 -8.22 12.35 -12.12
C LYS A 53 -7.03 12.71 -11.23
N GLN A 54 -7.26 13.35 -10.09
CA GLN A 54 -6.21 13.61 -9.09
C GLN A 54 -5.65 12.33 -8.48
N LEU A 55 -6.37 11.21 -8.54
CA LEU A 55 -5.83 9.91 -8.18
C LEU A 55 -5.03 9.33 -9.35
N HIS A 56 -3.82 8.87 -9.04
CA HIS A 56 -3.04 8.11 -10.01
C HIS A 56 -3.77 6.82 -10.40
N SER A 57 -3.74 6.44 -11.68
CA SER A 57 -4.50 5.29 -12.21
C SER A 57 -4.19 3.97 -11.48
N GLN A 58 -2.93 3.76 -11.10
CA GLN A 58 -2.57 2.56 -10.32
C GLN A 58 -3.08 2.61 -8.88
N VAL A 59 -3.17 3.80 -8.27
CA VAL A 59 -3.75 3.94 -6.94
C VAL A 59 -5.22 3.53 -6.99
N VAL A 60 -5.95 3.98 -8.03
CA VAL A 60 -7.35 3.58 -8.25
C VAL A 60 -7.50 2.06 -8.40
N GLN A 61 -6.64 1.43 -9.19
CA GLN A 61 -6.66 -0.04 -9.33
C GLN A 61 -6.33 -0.76 -8.01
N GLN A 62 -5.43 -0.22 -7.18
CA GLN A 62 -5.15 -0.78 -5.85
C GLN A 62 -6.32 -0.64 -4.87
N ILE A 63 -7.16 0.39 -5.02
CA ILE A 63 -8.41 0.51 -4.25
C ILE A 63 -9.35 -0.64 -4.61
N VAL A 64 -9.47 -0.95 -5.90
CA VAL A 64 -10.26 -2.08 -6.40
C VAL A 64 -9.72 -3.39 -5.84
N ASP A 65 -8.40 -3.62 -5.93
CA ASP A 65 -7.77 -4.84 -5.42
C ASP A 65 -8.03 -5.01 -3.92
N ARG A 66 -7.92 -3.94 -3.13
CA ARG A 66 -8.23 -3.94 -1.69
C ARG A 66 -9.69 -4.34 -1.41
N PHE A 67 -10.64 -3.87 -2.20
CA PHE A 67 -12.04 -4.25 -2.05
C PHE A 67 -12.26 -5.71 -2.46
N TYR A 68 -11.75 -6.09 -3.64
CA TYR A 68 -11.94 -7.42 -4.20
C TYR A 68 -11.32 -8.51 -3.33
N GLU A 69 -10.11 -8.31 -2.80
CA GLU A 69 -9.48 -9.25 -1.86
C GLU A 69 -10.30 -9.41 -0.57
N ALA A 70 -10.85 -8.32 -0.04
CA ALA A 70 -11.69 -8.36 1.15
C ALA A 70 -13.03 -9.08 0.89
N LYS A 71 -13.62 -8.87 -0.29
CA LYS A 71 -14.81 -9.61 -0.75
C LYS A 71 -14.50 -11.08 -0.92
N LYS A 72 -13.38 -11.43 -1.58
CA LYS A 72 -12.94 -12.81 -1.78
C LYS A 72 -12.80 -13.54 -0.45
N ARG A 73 -12.14 -12.93 0.54
CA ARG A 73 -12.02 -13.51 1.90
C ARG A 73 -13.38 -13.74 2.57
N PHE A 74 -14.37 -12.89 2.31
CA PHE A 74 -15.73 -13.11 2.79
C PHE A 74 -16.38 -14.31 2.09
N MET A 75 -16.23 -14.43 0.77
CA MET A 75 -16.73 -15.58 0.00
C MET A 75 -16.07 -16.89 0.45
N ASP A 76 -14.78 -16.84 0.81
CA ASP A 76 -14.03 -17.97 1.36
C ASP A 76 -14.42 -18.29 2.83
N GLY A 77 -15.35 -17.55 3.44
CA GLY A 77 -15.77 -17.74 4.84
C GLY A 77 -14.75 -17.28 5.89
N LEU A 78 -13.65 -16.64 5.48
CA LEU A 78 -12.54 -16.23 6.34
C LEU A 78 -12.74 -14.87 7.01
N ALA A 79 -13.69 -14.06 6.52
CA ALA A 79 -13.94 -12.71 7.01
C ALA A 79 -15.41 -12.31 6.87
N ARG A 80 -15.81 -11.23 7.55
CA ARG A 80 -17.13 -10.59 7.32
C ARG A 80 -17.10 -9.75 6.05
N PHE A 81 -18.28 -9.52 5.46
CA PHE A 81 -18.41 -8.69 4.27
C PHE A 81 -17.78 -7.29 4.49
N PRO A 82 -17.03 -6.75 3.51
CA PRO A 82 -16.38 -5.46 3.64
C PRO A 82 -17.39 -4.37 3.96
N ARG A 83 -17.16 -3.62 5.05
CA ARG A 83 -18.01 -2.49 5.45
C ARG A 83 -17.61 -1.23 4.69
N GLU A 84 -18.60 -0.34 4.54
CA GLU A 84 -18.37 1.02 4.09
C GLU A 84 -17.29 1.70 4.93
N LYS A 85 -16.43 2.48 4.28
CA LYS A 85 -15.34 3.21 4.92
C LYS A 85 -15.79 4.64 5.17
N LYS A 86 -15.56 5.13 6.39
CA LYS A 86 -15.67 6.56 6.68
C LYS A 86 -14.41 7.27 6.16
N PRO A 87 -14.49 8.50 5.60
CA PRO A 87 -13.32 9.21 5.08
C PRO A 87 -12.17 9.32 6.08
N HIS A 88 -12.48 9.61 7.35
CA HIS A 88 -11.48 9.70 8.42
C HIS A 88 -10.90 8.35 8.85
N LYS A 89 -11.41 7.21 8.34
CA LYS A 89 -10.89 5.85 8.60
C LYS A 89 -10.09 5.29 7.40
N TYR A 90 -9.93 6.06 6.33
CA TYR A 90 -9.16 5.67 5.15
C TYR A 90 -7.77 6.31 5.23
N TYR A 91 -6.79 5.55 5.72
CA TYR A 91 -5.50 6.11 6.13
C TYR A 91 -4.35 5.90 5.16
N SER A 92 -4.54 5.14 4.08
CA SER A 92 -3.41 4.78 3.21
C SER A 92 -3.73 4.69 1.73
N LEU A 93 -2.80 5.23 0.93
CA LEU A 93 -2.70 5.05 -0.51
C LEU A 93 -1.58 4.07 -0.82
N VAL A 94 -1.80 3.22 -1.82
CA VAL A 94 -0.83 2.20 -2.25
C VAL A 94 -0.46 2.44 -3.69
N TYR A 95 0.83 2.55 -3.95
CA TYR A 95 1.43 2.59 -5.27
C TYR A 95 2.11 1.24 -5.49
N SER A 96 1.68 0.47 -6.48
CA SER A 96 2.25 -0.85 -6.75
C SER A 96 3.56 -0.71 -7.53
N GLN A 97 3.48 -0.75 -8.86
CA GLN A 97 4.65 -0.88 -9.73
C GLN A 97 5.17 0.45 -10.28
N SER A 98 4.33 1.49 -10.34
CA SER A 98 4.66 2.78 -10.94
C SER A 98 4.04 3.94 -10.15
N GLY A 99 4.20 5.15 -10.67
CA GLY A 99 3.74 6.36 -10.00
C GLY A 99 4.62 6.78 -8.82
N TRP A 100 5.84 6.24 -8.73
CA TRP A 100 6.83 6.67 -7.76
C TRP A 100 8.24 6.61 -8.37
N LYS A 101 9.12 7.53 -7.95
CA LYS A 101 10.52 7.58 -8.38
C LYS A 101 11.41 8.07 -7.24
N VAL A 102 12.56 7.44 -7.05
CA VAL A 102 13.60 7.95 -6.15
C VAL A 102 14.42 8.97 -6.91
N LEU A 103 14.38 10.24 -6.49
CA LEU A 103 15.08 11.34 -7.17
C LEU A 103 16.52 11.49 -6.68
N SER A 104 16.76 11.31 -5.39
CA SER A 104 18.10 11.40 -4.81
C SER A 104 18.19 10.65 -3.49
N LEU A 105 19.36 10.08 -3.21
CA LEU A 105 19.69 9.43 -1.95
C LEU A 105 20.92 10.12 -1.36
N ARG A 106 20.80 10.70 -0.16
CA ARG A 106 21.89 11.34 0.56
C ARG A 106 22.12 10.64 1.89
N GLU A 107 23.35 10.27 2.19
CA GLU A 107 23.68 9.78 3.54
C GLU A 107 23.75 10.93 4.54
N ILE A 108 23.06 10.79 5.67
CA ILE A 108 23.17 11.67 6.82
C ILE A 108 24.03 10.96 7.87
N ARG A 109 25.24 11.45 8.09
CA ARG A 109 26.09 11.00 9.21
C ARG A 109 25.54 11.56 10.52
N ARG A 110 25.28 10.68 11.50
CA ARG A 110 25.26 11.03 12.93
C ARG A 110 26.51 10.47 13.59
N LYS A 111 26.87 11.00 14.76
CA LYS A 111 27.95 10.49 15.63
C LYS A 111 27.79 9.02 16.06
N SER A 112 26.69 8.33 15.70
CA SER A 112 26.44 6.92 16.03
C SER A 112 26.63 6.00 14.82
N ASN A 113 26.98 4.74 15.09
CA ASN A 113 27.25 3.69 14.08
C ASN A 113 26.06 3.32 13.16
N HIS A 114 24.91 3.98 13.27
CA HIS A 114 23.75 3.76 12.40
C HIS A 114 23.66 4.87 11.35
N LYS A 115 24.10 4.57 10.12
CA LYS A 115 23.95 5.45 8.95
C LYS A 115 22.47 5.63 8.65
N LYS A 116 21.98 6.87 8.63
CA LYS A 116 20.63 7.21 8.13
C LYS A 116 20.74 7.75 6.72
N LYS A 117 19.72 7.50 5.91
CA LYS A 117 19.65 8.03 4.54
C LYS A 117 18.46 8.97 4.41
N LEU A 118 18.68 10.10 3.78
CA LEU A 118 17.63 11.01 3.34
C LEU A 118 17.34 10.73 1.87
N MET A 119 16.11 10.32 1.60
CA MET A 119 15.65 9.96 0.27
C MET A 119 14.63 10.98 -0.21
N LYS A 120 14.83 11.56 -1.39
CA LYS A 120 13.79 12.35 -2.07
C LYS A 120 12.95 11.40 -2.92
N LEU A 121 11.72 11.17 -2.48
CA LEU A 121 10.74 10.31 -3.17
C LEU A 121 9.73 11.18 -3.90
N TYR A 122 9.63 11.04 -5.21
CA TYR A 122 8.53 11.57 -6.00
C TYR A 122 7.38 10.56 -6.02
N LEU A 123 6.16 11.04 -5.78
CA LEU A 123 4.92 10.29 -5.90
C LEU A 123 3.99 11.01 -6.87
N SER A 124 3.53 10.30 -7.89
CA SER A 124 2.60 10.83 -8.90
C SER A 124 1.35 11.37 -8.24
N HIS A 125 0.97 12.60 -8.63
CA HIS A 125 -0.15 13.38 -8.11
C HIS A 125 -0.03 13.79 -6.62
N LEU A 126 1.01 13.38 -5.89
CA LEU A 126 1.27 13.82 -4.50
C LEU A 126 2.48 14.74 -4.36
N GLY A 127 3.42 14.68 -5.30
CA GLY A 127 4.63 15.50 -5.31
C GLY A 127 5.83 14.83 -4.64
N VAL A 128 6.77 15.64 -4.16
CA VAL A 128 8.06 15.18 -3.61
C VAL A 128 8.02 15.12 -2.08
N PHE A 129 8.51 14.02 -1.52
CA PHE A 129 8.63 13.77 -0.09
C PHE A 129 10.10 13.56 0.28
N ASN A 130 10.52 14.19 1.38
CA ASN A 130 11.79 13.89 2.02
C ASN A 130 11.57 12.78 3.05
N VAL A 131 12.12 11.60 2.79
CA VAL A 131 11.94 10.39 3.59
C VAL A 131 13.23 10.08 4.33
N ILE A 132 13.14 9.97 5.65
CA ILE A 132 14.25 9.48 6.47
C ILE A 132 14.18 7.95 6.50
N VAL A 133 15.13 7.33 5.84
CA VAL A 133 15.27 5.87 5.78
C VAL A 133 16.18 5.41 6.90
N HIS A 134 15.65 4.53 7.75
CA HIS A 134 16.32 4.03 8.94
C HIS A 134 17.15 2.75 8.71
N ARG A 135 16.86 2.00 7.65
CA ARG A 135 17.53 0.72 7.32
C ARG A 135 17.80 0.67 5.82
N ASP A 136 18.91 0.05 5.45
CA ASP A 136 19.18 -0.25 4.05
C ASP A 136 18.30 -1.39 3.56
N PHE A 137 17.77 -1.26 2.34
CA PHE A 137 16.99 -2.29 1.66
C PHE A 137 17.22 -2.17 0.15
N PRO A 138 17.08 -3.28 -0.61
CA PRO A 138 17.21 -3.25 -2.06
C PRO A 138 16.05 -2.47 -2.70
N LEU A 139 16.37 -1.32 -3.32
CA LEU A 139 15.39 -0.45 -3.99
C LEU A 139 14.84 -1.08 -5.28
N ASP A 140 15.63 -1.92 -5.93
CA ASP A 140 15.30 -2.68 -7.13
C ASP A 140 14.21 -3.74 -6.89
N LYS A 141 14.06 -4.21 -5.64
CA LYS A 141 13.07 -5.22 -5.26
C LYS A 141 11.82 -4.67 -4.59
N VAL A 142 11.61 -3.35 -4.65
CA VAL A 142 10.41 -2.71 -4.08
C VAL A 142 9.20 -3.06 -4.94
N LYS A 143 8.24 -3.78 -4.35
CA LYS A 143 6.99 -4.17 -5.03
C LYS A 143 5.89 -3.14 -4.92
N ARG A 144 5.83 -2.41 -3.81
CA ARG A 144 4.80 -1.40 -3.55
C ARG A 144 5.25 -0.41 -2.48
N ILE A 145 4.81 0.83 -2.63
CA ILE A 145 4.97 1.91 -1.66
C ILE A 145 3.60 2.24 -1.07
N ILE A 146 3.53 2.26 0.25
CA ILE A 146 2.31 2.61 0.98
C ILE A 146 2.54 3.95 1.68
N VAL A 147 1.74 4.94 1.34
CA VAL A 147 1.72 6.24 2.02
C VAL A 147 0.62 6.17 3.08
N LYS A 148 1.01 6.14 4.35
CA LYS A 148 0.11 6.07 5.50
C LYS A 148 0.06 7.41 6.22
N LEU A 149 -1.13 7.94 6.43
CA LEU A 149 -1.40 9.10 7.29
C LEU A 149 -1.93 8.61 8.63
N GLU A 150 -1.24 8.91 9.72
CA GLU A 150 -1.75 8.64 11.06
C GLU A 150 -2.66 9.76 11.59
N PRO A 151 -3.56 9.46 12.54
CA PRO A 151 -4.39 10.46 13.20
C PRO A 151 -3.58 11.61 13.84
N SER A 152 -2.35 11.32 14.27
CA SER A 152 -1.39 12.31 14.78
C SER A 152 -0.90 13.33 13.73
N GLY A 153 -1.25 13.13 12.45
CA GLY A 153 -0.77 13.93 11.33
C GLY A 153 0.59 13.48 10.79
N ARG A 154 1.22 12.47 11.40
CA ARG A 154 2.47 11.89 10.91
C ARG A 154 2.23 11.08 9.64
N ILE A 155 3.14 11.24 8.68
CA ILE A 155 3.11 10.51 7.41
C ILE A 155 4.23 9.47 7.44
N TYR A 156 3.88 8.22 7.17
CA TYR A 156 4.83 7.13 7.03
C TYR A 156 4.79 6.62 5.60
N ILE A 157 5.98 6.44 5.02
CA ILE A 157 6.15 5.82 3.72
C ILE A 157 6.74 4.44 3.97
N ILE A 158 5.98 3.41 3.63
CA ILE A 158 6.31 2.02 3.88
C ILE A 158 6.67 1.39 2.53
N PHE A 159 7.90 0.88 2.43
CA PHE A 159 8.37 0.12 1.28
C PHE A 159 8.12 -1.36 1.56
N VAL A 160 7.35 -2.00 0.70
CA VAL A 160 7.18 -3.46 0.72
C VAL A 160 8.15 -4.02 -0.32
N VAL A 161 9.11 -4.79 0.18
CA VAL A 161 10.22 -5.32 -0.58
C VAL A 161 10.13 -6.83 -0.58
N ASP A 162 10.30 -7.44 -1.73
CA ASP A 162 10.52 -8.88 -1.81
C ASP A 162 11.99 -9.16 -1.52
N TYR A 163 12.25 -9.75 -0.36
CA TYR A 163 13.59 -10.12 0.05
C TYR A 163 13.64 -11.60 0.38
N GLU A 164 14.47 -12.34 -0.35
CA GLU A 164 14.79 -13.73 -0.01
C GLU A 164 15.62 -13.71 1.27
N PHE A 165 15.04 -14.20 2.36
CA PHE A 165 15.77 -14.33 3.60
C PHE A 165 16.83 -15.41 3.43
N LYS A 166 18.12 -15.03 3.46
CA LYS A 166 19.21 -16.01 3.52
C LYS A 166 19.02 -16.83 4.79
N ALA A 167 18.86 -18.14 4.64
CA ALA A 167 18.76 -19.06 5.77
C ALA A 167 19.91 -18.78 6.74
N LEU A 168 19.57 -18.68 8.04
CA LEU A 168 20.62 -18.53 9.05
C LEU A 168 21.54 -19.74 8.95
N PRO A 169 22.87 -19.56 9.05
CA PRO A 169 23.77 -20.69 9.11
C PRO A 169 23.32 -21.61 10.25
N SER A 170 23.26 -22.92 9.99
CA SER A 170 22.84 -23.90 10.97
C SER A 170 23.80 -23.88 12.17
N THR A 171 23.45 -23.15 13.22
CA THR A 171 24.21 -23.16 14.47
C THR A 171 23.86 -24.41 15.26
N TRP A 172 24.36 -25.57 14.81
CA TRP A 172 24.54 -26.72 15.67
C TRP A 172 26.00 -26.77 16.11
N LYS A 173 26.35 -25.99 17.13
CA LYS A 173 27.51 -26.35 17.94
C LYS A 173 27.12 -27.59 18.73
N SER A 174 27.60 -28.73 18.26
CA SER A 174 27.70 -29.98 19.00
C SER A 174 28.08 -29.67 20.46
N CYS A 175 27.17 -29.93 21.39
CA CYS A 175 27.54 -30.18 22.78
C CYS A 175 28.41 -31.44 22.74
N ARG A 176 29.72 -31.25 22.64
CA ARG A 176 30.70 -32.31 22.72
C ARG A 176 30.61 -32.90 24.13
N ASP A 177 30.13 -34.14 24.18
CA ASP A 177 30.18 -35.07 25.30
C ASP A 177 31.59 -34.96 25.95
N ARG A 178 31.67 -34.38 27.16
CA ARG A 178 32.85 -34.54 28.02
C ARG A 178 32.64 -35.81 28.84
N ARG A 179 32.99 -36.95 28.25
CA ARG A 179 33.43 -38.12 29.01
C ARG A 179 34.95 -38.10 29.11
N GLY A 180 35.44 -38.39 30.31
CA GLY A 180 36.86 -38.44 30.72
C GLY A 180 37.04 -37.55 31.96
N ASN A 181 37.26 -38.06 33.16
CA ASN A 181 37.92 -39.31 33.59
C ASN A 181 37.28 -39.81 34.90
#